data_AF-A0AA86JFS1-F1
#
_entry.id   AF-A0AA86JFS1-F1
#
_cell.length_a   1.000
_cell.length_b   1.000
_cell.length_c   1.000
_cell.angle_alpha   90.00
_cell.angle_beta   90.00
_cell.angle_gamma   90.00
#
_symmetry.space_group_name_H-M   'P 1'
#
loop_
_entity.id
_entity.type
_entity.pdbx_description
1 polymer ?
#
loop_
_entity_poly.entity_id
_entity_poly.type
_entity_poly.pdbx_seq_one_letter_code
_entity_poly.pdbx_strand_id
1 'polypeptide(L)' 'MDKNKGFEIEEGSKLIVYINNSKEAEVEAAEDITLYPETITMLNGMLLCTDGCRLVEKVAKGIYNIFCWYQDCFLTKKW' A
#
# COMPACT_ATOMS: atom_id res chain seq x y z
N MET A 1 -12.25 -4.80 9.11
CA MET A 1 -12.45 -5.07 7.67
C MET A 1 -12.40 -6.57 7.47
N ASP A 2 -13.19 -7.11 6.54
CA ASP A 2 -13.04 -8.51 6.13
C ASP A 2 -11.62 -8.66 5.55
N LYS A 3 -10.81 -9.58 6.10
CA LYS A 3 -9.41 -9.78 5.68
C LYS A 3 -9.29 -10.19 4.21
N ASN A 4 -10.40 -10.57 3.57
CA ASN A 4 -10.42 -11.03 2.18
C ASN A 4 -10.93 -9.97 1.19
N LYS A 5 -11.39 -8.80 1.65
CA LYS A 5 -11.93 -7.77 0.75
C LYS A 5 -10.85 -6.76 0.38
N GLY A 6 -10.36 -6.87 -0.86
CA GLY A 6 -9.42 -5.91 -1.44
C GLY A 6 -10.04 -4.51 -1.61
N PHE A 7 -9.18 -3.50 -1.74
CA PHE A 7 -9.54 -2.13 -2.03
C PHE A 7 -9.11 -1.79 -3.47
N GLU A 8 -10.08 -1.46 -4.31
CA GLU A 8 -9.86 -1.12 -5.72
C GLU A 8 -9.54 0.38 -5.85
N ILE A 9 -8.52 0.70 -6.65
CA ILE A 9 -8.10 2.06 -6.98
C ILE A 9 -7.97 2.14 -8.49
N GLU A 10 -8.68 3.11 -9.07
CA GLU A 10 -8.72 3.35 -10.51
C GLU A 10 -7.40 3.92 -11.03
N GLU A 11 -7.04 3.56 -12.27
CA GLU A 11 -5.97 4.17 -13.04
C GLU A 11 -6.03 5.71 -13.00
N GLY A 12 -4.87 6.37 -12.96
CA GLY A 12 -4.75 7.83 -12.89
C GLY A 12 -5.00 8.41 -11.49
N SER A 13 -5.35 7.59 -10.50
CA SER A 13 -5.50 8.04 -9.12
C SER A 13 -4.16 8.42 -8.49
N LYS A 14 -4.14 9.49 -7.69
CA LYS A 14 -2.99 9.88 -6.89
C LYS A 14 -2.90 9.03 -5.62
N LEU A 15 -1.74 8.41 -5.41
CA LEU A 15 -1.40 7.60 -4.24
C LEU A 15 -0.36 8.34 -3.40
N ILE A 16 -0.64 8.54 -2.12
CA ILE A 16 0.31 9.06 -1.14
C ILE A 16 0.73 7.87 -0.27
N VAL A 17 1.96 7.40 -0.45
CA VAL A 17 2.47 6.21 0.22
C VAL A 17 3.11 6.59 1.54
N TYR A 18 2.62 6.00 2.61
CA TYR A 18 3.17 6.08 3.95
C TYR A 18 3.83 4.76 4.32
N ILE A 19 5.09 4.81 4.72
CA ILE A 19 5.80 3.65 5.28
C ILE A 19 6.05 3.94 6.76
N ASN A 20 5.63 3.04 7.65
CA ASN A 20 5.75 3.22 9.10
C ASN A 20 5.19 4.59 9.56
N ASN A 21 4.03 4.99 9.02
CA ASN A 21 3.36 6.28 9.24
C ASN A 21 4.13 7.54 8.81
N SER A 22 5.27 7.39 8.15
CA SER A 22 6.00 8.51 7.52
C SER A 22 5.67 8.56 6.04
N LYS A 23 5.41 9.75 5.51
CA LYS A 23 5.13 9.94 4.09
C LYS A 23 6.44 9.78 3.30
N GLU A 24 6.47 8.81 2.40
CA GLU A 24 7.68 8.49 1.63
C GLU A 24 7.56 8.88 0.15
N ALA A 25 6.39 8.71 -0.46
CA ALA A 25 6.20 8.95 -1.89
C ALA A 25 4.82 9.51 -2.24
N GLU A 26 4.76 10.22 -3.36
CA GLU A 26 3.52 10.55 -4.08
C GLU A 26 3.65 10.03 -5.50
N VAL A 27 2.69 9.22 -5.94
CA VAL A 27 2.72 8.58 -7.25
C VAL A 27 1.33 8.54 -7.87
N GLU A 28 1.27 8.23 -9.15
CA GLU A 28 0.02 8.02 -9.88
C GLU A 28 -0.14 6.52 -10.19
N ALA A 29 -1.36 6.00 -10.04
CA ALA A 29 -1.68 4.62 -10.41
C ALA A 29 -1.61 4.49 -11.94
N ALA A 30 -0.64 3.72 -12.44
CA ALA A 30 -0.44 3.51 -13.88
C ALA A 30 -1.46 2.55 -14.51
N GLU A 31 -2.20 1.80 -13.68
CA GLU A 31 -3.27 0.87 -14.06
C GLU A 31 -4.25 0.75 -12.88
N ASP A 32 -5.38 0.08 -13.08
CA ASP A 32 -6.28 -0.28 -11.98
C ASP A 32 -5.56 -1.24 -11.01
N ILE A 33 -5.53 -0.89 -9.73
CA ILE A 33 -4.86 -1.70 -8.70
C ILE A 33 -5.85 -2.14 -7.62
N THR A 34 -5.69 -3.37 -7.15
CA THR A 34 -6.42 -3.89 -5.98
C THR A 34 -5.43 -4.19 -4.86
N LEU A 35 -5.59 -3.52 -3.73
CA LEU A 35 -4.76 -3.70 -2.55
C LEU A 35 -5.46 -4.58 -1.53
N TYR A 36 -4.80 -5.64 -1.08
CA TYR A 36 -5.31 -6.53 -0.03
C TYR A 36 -4.60 -6.26 1.30
N PRO A 37 -5.30 -6.36 2.44
CA PRO A 37 -4.67 -6.19 3.76
C PRO A 37 -3.66 -7.30 4.04
N GLU A 38 -2.57 -6.99 4.76
CA GLU A 38 -1.53 -7.96 5.17
C GLU A 38 -0.88 -8.73 4.00
N THR A 39 -0.73 -8.09 2.83
CA THR A 39 -0.13 -8.69 1.63
C THR A 39 1.09 -7.92 1.15
N ILE A 40 1.93 -8.60 0.38
CA ILE A 40 3.07 -7.99 -0.30
C ILE A 40 2.58 -7.41 -1.62
N THR A 41 2.86 -6.14 -1.85
CA THR A 41 2.54 -5.44 -3.10
C THR A 41 3.76 -4.66 -3.60
N MET A 42 3.76 -4.35 -4.88
CA MET A 42 4.76 -3.48 -5.49
C MET A 42 4.11 -2.15 -5.83
N LEU A 43 4.59 -1.07 -5.21
CA LEU A 43 4.12 0.29 -5.47
C LEU A 43 5.32 1.15 -5.84
N ASN A 44 5.29 1.78 -7.01
CA ASN A 44 6.38 2.61 -7.52
C ASN A 44 7.75 1.90 -7.53
N GLY A 45 7.77 0.62 -7.90
CA GLY A 45 8.98 -0.20 -7.87
C GLY A 45 9.50 -0.55 -6.46
N MET A 46 8.78 -0.19 -5.39
CA MET A 46 9.08 -0.59 -4.03
C MET A 46 8.24 -1.79 -3.62
N LEU A 47 8.89 -2.82 -3.08
CA LEU A 47 8.22 -3.97 -2.49
C LEU A 47 7.82 -3.65 -1.05
N LEU A 48 6.52 -3.64 -0.77
CA LEU A 48 5.94 -3.17 0.49
C LEU A 48 4.93 -4.18 1.03
N CYS A 49 4.78 -4.24 2.35
CA CYS A 49 3.71 -4.99 2.98
C CYS A 49 2.59 -4.02 3.40
N THR A 50 1.36 -4.31 3.00
CA THR A 50 0.18 -3.47 3.24
C THR A 50 -0.30 -3.57 4.69
N ASP A 51 -0.78 -2.45 5.25
CA ASP A 51 -1.32 -2.42 6.61
C ASP A 51 -2.66 -3.20 6.70
N GLY A 52 -2.79 -4.11 7.67
CA GLY A 52 -4.00 -4.91 7.85
C GLY A 52 -5.17 -4.17 8.53
N CYS A 53 -4.85 -3.12 9.29
CA CYS A 53 -5.80 -2.32 10.07
C CYS A 53 -6.16 -1.01 9.37
N ARG A 54 -5.18 -0.35 8.73
CA ARG A 54 -5.36 0.94 8.06
C ARG A 54 -4.76 0.91 6.65
N LEU A 55 -5.16 -0.02 5.80
CA LEU A 55 -4.59 -0.18 4.46
C LEU A 55 -4.67 1.08 3.58
N VAL A 56 -5.90 1.51 3.27
CA VAL A 56 -6.18 2.64 2.37
C VAL A 56 -7.13 3.60 3.06
N GLU A 57 -6.87 4.89 2.91
CA GLU A 57 -7.79 5.95 3.27
C GLU A 57 -8.05 6.85 2.05
N LYS A 58 -9.31 7.02 1.69
CA LYS A 58 -9.71 7.95 0.62
C LYS A 58 -9.78 9.36 1.18
N VAL A 59 -8.89 10.24 0.72
CA VAL A 59 -8.80 11.63 1.21
C VAL A 59 -9.66 12.56 0.36
N ALA A 60 -9.69 12.34 -0.96
CA ALA A 60 -10.51 13.09 -1.90
C ALA A 60 -10.87 12.21 -3.11
N LYS A 61 -11.63 12.74 -4.07
CA LYS A 61 -11.91 12.05 -5.33
C LYS A 61 -10.58 11.80 -6.08
N GLY A 62 -10.24 10.53 -6.30
CA GLY A 62 -9.00 10.14 -6.98
C GLY A 62 -7.73 10.33 -6.16
N ILE A 63 -7.81 10.58 -4.85
CA ILE A 63 -6.64 10.75 -3.98
C ILE A 63 -6.74 9.82 -2.77
N TYR A 64 -5.73 8.96 -2.61
CA TYR A 64 -5.69 7.90 -1.61
C TYR A 64 -4.40 7.95 -0.80
N ASN A 65 -4.49 7.82 0.52
CA ASN A 65 -3.36 7.47 1.35
C ASN A 65 -3.25 5.95 1.41
N ILE A 66 -2.05 5.43 1.18
CA ILE A 66 -1.75 4.00 1.25
C ILE A 66 -0.77 3.81 2.40
N PHE A 67 -1.11 2.96 3.36
CA PHE A 67 -0.26 2.69 4.50
C PHE A 67 0.36 1.31 4.38
N CYS A 68 1.68 1.32 4.49
CA CYS A 68 2.51 0.16 4.40
C CYS A 68 3.52 0.16 5.55
N TRP A 69 4.15 -0.98 5.72
CA TRP A 69 5.37 -1.17 6.48
C TRP A 69 6.44 -1.68 5.53
N TYR A 70 7.70 -1.39 5.85
CA TYR A 70 8.79 -2.08 5.17
C TYR A 70 8.58 -3.58 5.35
N GLN A 71 8.64 -4.31 4.24
CA GLN A 71 8.71 -5.75 4.35
C GLN A 71 10.11 -6.05 4.90
N ASP A 72 10.19 -6.56 6.12
CA ASP A 72 11.41 -7.19 6.65
C ASP A 72 11.66 -8.49 5.85
N CYS A 73 12.00 -8.40 4.57
CA CYS A 73 12.34 -9.54 3.70
C CYS A 73 13.71 -10.13 4.01
N PHE A 74 14.41 -9.66 5.05
CA PHE A 74 15.52 -10.45 5.53
C PHE A 74 14.91 -11.65 6.23
N LEU A 75 15.02 -12.80 5.56
CA LEU A 75 15.37 -14.05 6.23
C LEU A 75 16.39 -13.71 7.32
N THR A 76 15.94 -13.41 8.53
CA THR A 76 16.75 -13.64 9.72
C THR A 76 16.85 -15.14 9.82
N LYS A 77 17.78 -15.72 9.05
CA LYS A 77 18.42 -16.96 9.45
C LYS A 77 19.01 -16.63 10.82
N LYS A 78 18.27 -16.96 11.89
CA LYS A 78 18.85 -17.02 13.23
C LYS A 78 19.96 -18.07 13.12
N TRP A 79 21.18 -17.63 13.32
CA TRP A 79 22.34 -18.51 13.52
C TRP A 79 22.12 -19.33 14.78
#